data_AF-A0A7Y3XCV6-F1
#
_entry.id   AF-A0A7Y3XCV6-F1
#
_cell.length_a   1.000
_cell.length_b   1.000
_cell.length_c   1.000
_cell.angle_alpha   90.00
_cell.angle_beta   90.00
_cell.angle_gamma   90.00
#
_symmetry.space_group_name_H-M   'P 1'
#
loop_
_entity.id
_entity.type
_entity.pdbx_description
1 polymer ?
#
loop_
_entity_poly.entity_id
_entity_poly.type
_entity_poly.pdbx_seq_one_letter_code
_entity_poly.pdbx_strand_id
1 'polypeptide(L)' 'MTIIWTKNAEERQKEWEKRIGVTRQEVEDLAIYPVRIVPDDMDALVAQTKTRKGLLRCPFVEIEGKIKLLTVYDKRFKGG' A
#
# COMPACT_ATOMS: atom_id res chain seq x y z
N MET A 1 9.26 -0.45 -13.94
CA MET A 1 9.20 -0.67 -12.48
C MET A 1 8.52 -2.00 -12.22
N THR A 2 9.12 -2.90 -11.45
CA THR A 2 8.50 -4.20 -11.12
C THR A 2 7.99 -4.18 -9.68
N ILE A 3 6.73 -4.55 -9.49
CA ILE A 3 6.11 -4.62 -8.16
C ILE A 3 6.05 -6.09 -7.70
N ILE A 4 6.62 -6.35 -6.53
CA ILE A 4 6.57 -7.65 -5.85
C ILE A 4 5.53 -7.56 -4.75
N TRP A 5 4.49 -8.38 -4.87
CA TRP A 5 3.47 -8.50 -3.84
C TRP A 5 3.87 -9.57 -2.84
N THR A 6 3.91 -9.22 -1.55
CA THR A 6 3.95 -10.25 -0.50
C THR A 6 2.55 -10.85 -0.34
N LYS A 7 2.49 -12.11 0.14
CA LYS A 7 1.22 -12.78 0.45
C LYS A 7 0.31 -11.91 1.33
N ASN A 8 0.88 -11.28 2.36
CA ASN A 8 0.16 -10.37 3.26
C ASN A 8 -0.41 -9.14 2.51
N ALA A 9 0.36 -8.52 1.62
CA ALA A 9 -0.13 -7.40 0.81
C ALA A 9 -1.29 -7.82 -0.11
N GLU A 10 -1.23 -9.02 -0.72
CA GLU A 10 -2.31 -9.52 -1.58
C GLU A 10 -3.59 -9.82 -0.78
N GLU A 11 -3.45 -10.46 0.38
CA GLU A 11 -4.59 -10.76 1.26
C GLU A 11 -5.27 -9.47 1.74
N ARG A 12 -4.47 -8.48 2.16
CA ARG A 12 -4.99 -7.17 2.58
C ARG A 12 -5.62 -6.41 1.44
N GLN A 13 -5.03 -6.39 0.24
CA GLN A 13 -5.65 -5.73 -0.90
C GLN A 13 -7.02 -6.32 -1.22
N LYS A 14 -7.18 -7.66 -1.21
CA LYS A 14 -8.48 -8.31 -1.40
C LYS A 14 -9.49 -7.97 -0.30
N GLU A 15 -9.03 -7.82 0.95
CA GLU A 15 -9.87 -7.35 2.05
C GLU A 15 -10.39 -5.93 1.76
N TRP A 16 -9.51 -5.01 1.38
CA TRP A 16 -9.88 -3.62 1.09
C TRP A 16 -10.69 -3.45 -0.18
N GLU A 17 -10.47 -4.28 -1.19
CA GLU A 17 -11.31 -4.35 -2.38
C GLU A 17 -12.76 -4.64 -2.00
N LYS A 18 -13.00 -5.66 -1.17
CA LYS A 18 -14.35 -6.01 -0.71
C LYS A 18 -14.98 -4.92 0.16
N ARG A 19 -14.19 -4.26 1.00
CA ARG A 19 -14.70 -3.32 2.02
C ARG A 19 -14.90 -1.91 1.49
N ILE A 20 -13.95 -1.41 0.71
CA ILE A 20 -13.91 -0.02 0.24
C ILE A 20 -13.75 0.09 -1.27
N GLY A 21 -13.50 -1.00 -1.99
CA GLY A 21 -13.40 -1.00 -3.45
C GLY A 21 -12.01 -0.61 -3.97
N VAL A 22 -10.97 -0.75 -3.14
CA VAL A 22 -9.58 -0.48 -3.56
C VAL A 22 -9.11 -1.59 -4.48
N THR A 23 -8.89 -1.23 -5.74
CA THR A 23 -8.40 -2.15 -6.77
C THR A 23 -6.91 -2.41 -6.64
N ARG A 24 -6.44 -3.51 -7.24
CA ARG A 24 -5.01 -3.79 -7.34
C ARG A 24 -4.26 -2.67 -8.05
N GLN A 25 -4.82 -2.16 -9.16
CA GLN A 25 -4.22 -1.08 -9.94
C GLN A 25 -4.02 0.18 -9.11
N GLU A 26 -4.99 0.58 -8.28
CA GLU A 26 -4.85 1.76 -7.41
C GLU A 26 -3.69 1.62 -6.40
N VAL A 27 -3.40 0.40 -5.94
CA VAL A 27 -2.26 0.15 -5.04
C VAL A 27 -0.94 0.18 -5.82
N GLU A 28 -0.91 -0.37 -7.03
CA GLU A 28 0.28 -0.36 -7.88
C GLU A 28 0.64 1.06 -8.32
N ASP A 29 -0.36 1.85 -8.72
CA ASP A 29 -0.18 3.27 -9.07
C ASP A 29 0.32 4.08 -7.87
N LEU A 30 -0.21 3.81 -6.66
CA LEU A 30 0.27 4.43 -5.43
C LEU A 30 1.74 4.09 -5.14
N ALA A 31 2.14 2.86 -5.41
CA ALA A 31 3.50 2.40 -5.16
C ALA A 31 4.50 3.04 -6.16
N ILE A 32 4.11 3.18 -7.43
CA ILE A 32 4.96 3.76 -8.48
C ILE A 32 5.00 5.29 -8.38
N TYR A 33 3.87 5.92 -8.07
CA TYR A 33 3.71 7.38 -8.00
C TYR A 33 3.18 7.81 -6.63
N PRO A 34 3.98 7.64 -5.55
CA PRO A 34 3.55 7.98 -4.22
C PRO A 34 3.37 9.49 -4.09
N VAL A 35 2.14 9.93 -3.79
CA VAL A 35 1.82 11.35 -3.52
C VAL A 35 2.63 11.88 -2.33
N ARG A 36 2.92 11.00 -1.36
CA ARG A 36 3.81 11.29 -0.25
C ARG A 36 4.46 9.99 0.24
N ILE A 37 5.77 10.03 0.42
CA ILE A 37 6.55 9.00 1.08
C ILE A 37 6.82 9.46 2.51
N VAL A 38 6.57 8.58 3.48
CA VAL A 38 6.90 8.83 4.89
C VAL A 38 7.85 7.73 5.35
N PRO A 39 8.98 8.06 6.00
CA PRO A 39 9.79 7.04 6.64
C PRO A 39 8.98 6.37 7.75
N ASP A 40 9.04 5.05 7.81
CA ASP A 40 8.49 4.22 8.89
C ASP A 40 9.64 3.49 9.60
N ASP A 41 9.32 2.68 10.60
CA ASP A 41 10.32 1.89 11.32
C ASP A 41 11.08 0.91 10.39
N MET A 42 12.38 0.71 10.64
CA MET A 42 13.23 -0.29 9.97
C MET A 42 13.17 -0.28 8.42
N ASP A 43 13.69 0.78 7.80
CA ASP A 43 13.95 0.90 6.35
C ASP A 43 12.73 0.84 5.41
N ALA A 44 11.51 0.79 5.95
CA ALA A 44 10.29 0.80 5.17
C ALA A 44 9.85 2.22 4.81
N LEU A 45 9.43 2.39 3.55
CA LEU A 45 8.82 3.62 3.05
C LEU A 45 7.31 3.43 2.97
N VAL A 46 6.53 4.44 3.37
CA VAL A 46 5.07 4.36 3.29
C VAL A 46 4.56 5.30 2.20
N ALA A 47 4.10 4.72 1.11
CA ALA A 47 3.29 5.43 0.12
C ALA A 47 1.90 5.67 0.69
N GLN A 48 1.38 6.89 0.57
CA GLN A 48 0.01 7.20 0.99
C GLN A 48 -0.75 8.08 -0.01
N THR A 49 -2.04 7.79 -0.18
CA THR A 49 -2.96 8.62 -0.99
C THR A 49 -4.33 8.73 -0.33
N LYS A 50 -5.02 9.84 -0.59
CA LYS A 50 -6.42 10.02 -0.20
C LYS A 50 -7.29 9.32 -1.24
N THR A 51 -8.18 8.45 -0.77
CA THR A 51 -9.24 7.87 -1.60
C THR A 51 -10.56 8.54 -1.25
N ARG A 52 -11.61 8.30 -2.05
CA ARG A 52 -12.98 8.79 -1.72
C ARG A 52 -13.46 8.30 -0.34
N LYS A 53 -12.96 7.17 0.13
CA LYS A 53 -13.42 6.49 1.35
C LYS A 53 -12.42 6.50 2.50
N GLY A 54 -11.22 7.07 2.33
CA GLY A 54 -10.20 7.03 3.39
C GLY A 54 -8.81 7.51 2.99
N LEU A 55 -7.82 7.05 3.75
CA LEU A 55 -6.41 7.29 3.49
C LEU A 55 -5.75 5.92 3.35
N LEU A 56 -5.47 5.56 2.10
CA LEU A 56 -4.80 4.32 1.77
C LEU A 56 -3.30 4.48 2.03
N ARG A 57 -2.71 3.49 2.69
CA ARG A 57 -1.29 3.41 2.99
C ARG A 57 -0.75 2.08 2.51
N CYS A 58 0.42 2.14 1.90
CA CYS A 58 1.11 0.97 1.38
C CYS A 58 2.59 1.07 1.76
N PRO A 59 3.00 0.42 2.87
CA PRO A 59 4.41 0.23 3.19
C PRO A 59 5.09 -0.65 2.16
N PHE A 60 6.26 -0.22 1.72
CA PHE A 60 7.09 -0.91 0.75
C PHE A 60 8.57 -0.75 1.07
N VAL A 61 9.37 -1.63 0.48
CA VAL A 61 10.83 -1.52 0.44
C VAL A 61 11.30 -1.58 -0.99
N GLU A 62 12.37 -0.84 -1.29
CA GLU A 62 13.04 -0.92 -2.59
C GLU A 62 14.18 -1.95 -2.51
N ILE A 63 14.16 -2.93 -3.39
CA ILE A 63 15.17 -4.00 -3.47
C ILE A 63 15.59 -4.14 -4.93
N GLU A 64 16.85 -3.83 -5.23
CA GLU A 64 17.44 -3.97 -6.59
C GLU A 64 16.60 -3.27 -7.68
N GLY A 65 16.07 -2.06 -7.39
CA GLY A 65 15.22 -1.31 -8.32
C GLY A 65 13.79 -1.87 -8.50
N LYS A 66 13.37 -2.80 -7.63
CA LYS A 66 12.01 -3.33 -7.54
C LYS A 66 11.32 -2.80 -6.29
N ILE A 67 10.01 -2.62 -6.37
CA ILE A 67 9.20 -2.22 -5.22
C ILE A 67 8.55 -3.48 -4.63
N LYS A 68 8.85 -3.79 -3.37
CA LYS A 68 8.20 -4.89 -2.66
C LYS A 68 7.16 -4.36 -1.68
N LEU A 69 5.90 -4.69 -1.91
CA LEU A 69 4.79 -4.29 -1.05
C LEU A 69 4.70 -5.19 0.18
N LEU A 70 4.77 -4.59 1.36
CA LEU A 70 4.72 -5.31 2.64
C LEU A 70 3.28 -5.52 3.10
N THR A 71 2.42 -4.51 2.93
CA THR A 71 1.03 -4.54 3.34
C THR A 71 0.22 -3.43 2.66
N VAL A 72 -1.10 -3.47 2.80
CA VAL A 72 -2.03 -2.41 2.39
C VAL A 72 -2.97 -2.18 3.56
N TYR A 73 -3.16 -0.93 4.00
CA TYR A 73 -4.14 -0.62 5.04
C TYR A 73 -4.75 0.77 4.87
N ASP A 74 -5.99 0.94 5.34
CA ASP A 74 -6.66 2.23 5.39
C ASP A 74 -6.56 2.84 6.80
N LYS A 75 -6.11 4.10 6.93
CA LYS A 75 -5.90 4.75 8.23
C LYS A 75 -7.20 5.06 9.00
N ARG A 76 -8.39 4.95 8.38
CA ARG A 76 -9.66 4.98 9.16
C ARG A 76 -9.87 3.69 9.93
N PHE A 77 -9.12 2.63 9.63
CA PHE A 77 -9.15 1.39 10.37
C PHE A 77 -8.24 1.46 11.60
N LYS A 78 -8.74 2.12 12.66
CA LYS A 78 -8.40 1.69 14.02
C LYS A 78 -9.12 0.37 14.22
N GLY A 79 -8.40 -0.74 14.11
CA GLY A 79 -8.97 -2.06 14.41
C GLY A 79 -9.62 -2.03 15.80
N GLY A 80 -10.83 -2.56 15.88
CA GLY A 80 -11.36 -3.10 17.13
C GLY A 80 -10.65 -4.39 17.51
#